data_AF-A0AAD9J243-F1
#
_entry.id   AF-A0AAD9J243-F1
#
_cell.length_a   1.000
_cell.length_b   1.000
_cell.length_c   1.000
_cell.angle_alpha   90.00
_cell.angle_beta   90.00
_cell.angle_gamma   90.00
#
_symmetry.space_group_name_H-M   'P 1'
#
loop_
_entity.id
_entity.type
_entity.pdbx_description
1 polymer ?
#
loop_
_entity_poly.entity_id
_entity_poly.type
_entity_poly.pdbx_seq_one_letter_code
_entity_poly.pdbx_strand_id
1 'polypeptide(L)'
;MLQKKVKEVLAGTLPLEEMSDAEMTEDMTDTITALITNPAGFVGKYLDHIWDIDGVDVTFHGKVVRLKYTKANGQAFQVTYWRDDESEIYGEDAIVLLVEFVLDIIFRDLWLLF
;
A
#
# COMPACT_ATOMS: atom_id res chain seq x y z
N MET A 1 -5.48 -15.51 -7.84
CA MET A 1 -6.56 -15.83 -6.89
C MET A 1 -6.68 -14.74 -5.81
N LEU A 2 -5.57 -14.36 -5.16
CA LEU A 2 -5.53 -13.31 -4.12
C LEU A 2 -6.03 -11.92 -4.58
N GLN A 3 -5.57 -11.38 -5.71
CA GLN A 3 -6.04 -10.07 -6.21
C GLN A 3 -7.56 -9.98 -6.36
N LYS A 4 -8.24 -11.10 -6.69
CA LYS A 4 -9.71 -11.16 -6.78
C LYS A 4 -10.33 -11.02 -5.39
N LYS A 5 -9.82 -11.76 -4.40
CA LYS A 5 -10.25 -11.69 -3.00
C LYS A 5 -10.09 -10.27 -2.44
N VAL A 6 -8.95 -9.61 -2.68
CA VAL A 6 -8.74 -8.21 -2.25
C VAL A 6 -9.80 -7.29 -2.85
N LYS A 7 -10.11 -7.43 -4.14
CA LYS A 7 -11.19 -6.64 -4.78
C LYS A 7 -12.56 -6.92 -4.17
N GLU A 8 -12.84 -8.16 -3.78
CA GLU A 8 -14.10 -8.55 -3.12
C GLU A 8 -14.20 -7.97 -1.70
N VAL A 9 -13.09 -7.92 -0.95
CA VAL A 9 -13.00 -7.24 0.35
C VAL A 9 -13.22 -5.73 0.20
N LEU A 10 -12.54 -5.10 -0.76
CA LEU A 10 -12.71 -3.67 -1.05
C LEU A 10 -14.13 -3.32 -1.51
N ALA A 11 -14.84 -4.28 -2.11
CA ALA A 11 -16.25 -4.14 -2.48
C ALA A 11 -17.22 -4.44 -1.33
N GLY A 12 -16.74 -4.88 -0.17
CA GLY A 12 -17.56 -5.29 0.98
C GLY A 12 -18.29 -6.62 0.78
N THR A 13 -17.86 -7.42 -0.19
CA THR A 13 -18.49 -8.70 -0.58
C THR A 13 -17.79 -9.93 -0.03
N LEU A 14 -16.61 -9.74 0.59
CA LEU A 14 -15.83 -10.76 1.27
C LEU A 14 -15.31 -10.18 2.60
N PRO A 15 -15.39 -10.91 3.74
CA PRO A 15 -14.71 -10.51 4.97
C PRO A 15 -13.19 -10.46 4.79
N LEU A 16 -12.50 -9.58 5.51
CA LEU A 16 -11.05 -9.41 5.40
C LEU A 16 -10.29 -10.69 5.79
N GLU A 17 -10.84 -11.44 6.73
CA GLU A 17 -10.29 -12.68 7.28
C GLU A 17 -10.21 -13.80 6.22
N GLU A 18 -11.00 -13.70 5.14
CA GLU A 18 -11.01 -14.69 4.05
C GLU A 18 -10.04 -14.32 2.90
N MET A 19 -9.35 -13.18 3.02
CA MET A 19 -8.58 -12.56 1.93
C MET A 19 -7.30 -13.33 1.57
N SER A 20 -6.60 -13.93 2.53
CA SER A 20 -5.26 -14.49 2.34
C SER A 20 -5.11 -15.87 3.01
N ASP A 21 -4.47 -16.81 2.29
CA ASP A 21 -4.03 -18.10 2.87
C ASP A 21 -2.64 -17.96 3.54
N ALA A 22 -1.98 -16.80 3.41
CA ALA A 22 -0.73 -16.47 4.10
C ALA A 22 -1.02 -15.94 5.51
N GLU A 23 -0.18 -16.32 6.48
CA GLU A 23 -0.25 -15.84 7.87
C GLU A 23 -0.09 -14.32 7.93
N MET A 24 -1.22 -13.61 8.02
CA MET A 24 -1.27 -12.18 8.32
C MET A 24 -1.09 -11.97 9.81
N THR A 25 -0.24 -11.01 10.18
CA THR A 25 -0.12 -10.59 11.58
C THR A 25 -1.30 -9.69 11.96
N GLU A 26 -1.51 -9.49 13.27
CA GLU A 26 -2.49 -8.54 13.79
C GLU A 26 -2.20 -7.13 13.27
N ASP A 27 -0.94 -6.68 13.33
CA ASP A 27 -0.51 -5.37 12.82
C ASP A 27 -0.83 -5.17 11.32
N MET A 28 -0.64 -6.21 10.48
CA MET A 28 -1.01 -6.16 9.06
C MET A 28 -2.52 -6.01 8.90
N THR A 29 -3.29 -6.77 9.68
CA THR A 29 -4.75 -6.78 9.64
C THR A 29 -5.32 -5.42 10.07
N ASP A 30 -4.80 -4.85 11.15
CA ASP A 30 -5.16 -3.53 11.65
C ASP A 30 -4.81 -2.43 10.65
N THR A 31 -3.63 -2.51 10.06
CA THR A 31 -3.17 -1.56 9.04
C THR A 31 -4.08 -1.59 7.81
N ILE A 32 -4.38 -2.77 7.28
CA ILE A 32 -5.28 -2.93 6.12
C ILE A 32 -6.69 -2.47 6.47
N THR A 33 -7.20 -2.80 7.66
CA THR A 33 -8.51 -2.34 8.12
C THR A 33 -8.58 -0.83 8.19
N ALA A 34 -7.57 -0.18 8.76
CA ALA A 34 -7.48 1.28 8.80
C ALA A 34 -7.38 1.89 7.40
N LEU A 35 -6.64 1.25 6.49
CA LEU A 35 -6.46 1.70 5.11
C LEU A 35 -7.78 1.69 4.34
N ILE A 36 -8.60 0.65 4.55
CA ILE A 36 -9.91 0.49 3.89
C ILE A 36 -10.95 1.43 4.49
N THR A 37 -10.99 1.55 5.82
CA THR A 37 -12.04 2.31 6.53
C THR A 37 -11.76 3.81 6.61
N ASN A 38 -10.49 4.22 6.65
CA ASN A 38 -10.08 5.62 6.70
C ASN A 38 -8.78 5.86 5.88
N PRO A 39 -8.82 5.74 4.54
CA PRO A 39 -7.65 5.93 3.70
C PRO A 39 -7.05 7.34 3.81
N ALA A 40 -7.88 8.36 4.09
CA ALA A 40 -7.40 9.73 4.27
C ALA A 40 -6.46 9.88 5.49
N GLY A 41 -6.59 9.02 6.50
CA GLY A 41 -5.72 8.99 7.68
C GLY A 41 -4.27 8.56 7.41
N PHE A 42 -3.97 8.12 6.18
CA PHE A 42 -2.62 7.74 5.77
C PHE A 42 -1.87 8.88 5.09
N VAL A 43 -2.55 9.98 4.73
CA VAL A 43 -1.90 11.16 4.17
C VAL A 43 -0.92 11.75 5.20
N GLY A 44 0.31 11.96 4.77
CA GLY A 44 1.43 12.44 5.59
C GLY A 44 2.24 11.33 6.26
N LYS A 45 1.78 10.07 6.21
CA LYS A 45 2.56 8.94 6.74
C LYS A 45 3.75 8.61 5.85
N TYR A 46 4.83 8.22 6.49
CA TYR A 46 6.01 7.67 5.85
C TYR A 46 5.84 6.15 5.70
N LEU A 47 6.51 5.58 4.71
CA LEU A 47 6.49 4.16 4.42
C LEU A 47 7.82 3.71 3.84
N ASP A 48 8.11 2.42 3.95
CA ASP A 48 9.13 1.74 3.17
C ASP A 48 8.42 0.82 2.16
N HIS A 49 8.90 0.82 0.92
CA HIS A 49 8.37 -0.02 -0.17
C HIS A 49 9.52 -0.71 -0.89
N ILE A 50 9.47 -2.03 -0.97
CA ILE A 50 10.41 -2.85 -1.73
C ILE A 50 9.89 -3.02 -3.15
N TRP A 51 10.73 -2.71 -4.13
CA TRP A 51 10.49 -3.03 -5.54
C TRP A 51 11.60 -3.91 -6.08
N ASP A 52 11.22 -4.91 -6.88
CA ASP A 52 12.17 -5.66 -7.71
C ASP A 52 12.60 -4.78 -8.89
N ILE A 53 13.88 -4.44 -8.91
CA ILE A 53 14.53 -3.76 -10.02
C ILE A 53 15.61 -4.69 -10.58
N ASP A 54 15.36 -5.20 -11.78
CA ASP A 54 16.26 -6.10 -12.51
C ASP A 54 16.64 -7.37 -11.69
N GLY A 55 15.68 -7.92 -10.93
CA GLY A 55 15.87 -9.12 -10.12
C GLY A 55 16.50 -8.86 -8.75
N VAL A 56 16.52 -7.60 -8.30
CA VAL A 56 17.06 -7.20 -7.00
C VAL A 56 16.00 -6.41 -6.24
N ASP A 57 15.72 -6.83 -5.02
CA ASP A 57 14.86 -6.10 -4.09
C ASP A 57 15.56 -4.80 -3.65
N VAL A 58 14.92 -3.67 -3.95
CA VAL A 58 15.39 -2.33 -3.58
C VAL A 58 14.35 -1.68 -2.69
N THR A 59 14.76 -1.24 -1.50
CA THR A 59 13.91 -0.43 -0.61
C THR A 59 13.89 1.02 -1.08
N PHE A 60 12.69 1.56 -1.20
CA PHE A 60 12.41 2.97 -1.37
C PHE A 60 11.69 3.50 -0.15
N HIS A 61 12.13 4.64 0.33
CA HIS A 61 11.39 5.42 1.30
C HIS A 61 10.29 6.19 0.59
N GLY A 62 9.12 6.29 1.21
CA GLY A 62 7.97 6.95 0.64
C GLY A 62 7.22 7.80 1.63
N LYS A 63 6.46 8.76 1.09
CA LYS A 63 5.51 9.56 1.85
C LYS A 63 4.20 9.69 1.10
N VAL A 64 3.10 9.36 1.77
CA VAL A 64 1.76 9.51 1.20
C VAL A 64 1.41 10.99 1.13
N VAL A 65 1.37 11.56 -0.07
CA VAL A 65 1.13 12.99 -0.27
C VAL A 65 -0.36 13.32 -0.23
N ARG A 66 -1.19 12.50 -0.86
CA ARG A 66 -2.65 12.70 -0.90
C ARG A 66 -3.39 11.46 -1.36
N LEU A 67 -4.65 11.37 -0.96
CA LEU A 67 -5.63 10.45 -1.53
C LEU A 67 -6.17 11.01 -2.86
N LYS A 68 -6.25 10.16 -3.87
CA LYS A 68 -6.82 10.42 -5.20
C LYS A 68 -7.95 9.43 -5.50
N TYR A 69 -8.85 9.85 -6.38
CA TYR A 69 -9.87 8.99 -6.96
C TYR A 69 -9.57 8.79 -8.44
N THR A 70 -9.49 7.53 -8.86
CA THR A 70 -9.36 7.16 -10.27
C THR A 70 -10.68 6.59 -10.77
N LYS A 71 -11.14 7.04 -11.94
CA LYS A 71 -12.42 6.57 -12.52
C LYS A 71 -12.41 5.07 -12.88
N ALA A 72 -11.22 4.49 -13.12
CA ALA A 72 -11.07 3.11 -13.56
C ALA A 72 -10.90 2.11 -12.41
N ASN A 73 -10.19 2.48 -11.34
CA ASN A 73 -9.69 1.53 -10.35
C ASN A 73 -10.03 1.89 -8.90
N GLY A 74 -10.84 2.94 -8.67
CA GLY A 74 -11.25 3.37 -7.33
C GLY A 74 -10.24 4.30 -6.66
N GLN A 75 -10.11 4.18 -5.34
CA GLN A 75 -9.20 4.98 -4.51
C GLN A 75 -7.73 4.63 -4.80
N ALA A 76 -6.87 5.66 -4.82
CA ALA A 76 -5.44 5.55 -5.05
C ALA A 76 -4.68 6.58 -4.22
N PHE A 77 -3.43 6.33 -3.89
CA PHE A 77 -2.56 7.28 -3.24
C PHE A 77 -1.60 7.91 -4.24
N GLN A 78 -1.33 9.20 -4.09
CA GLN A 78 -0.07 9.75 -4.58
C GLN A 78 0.96 9.60 -3.47
N VAL A 79 2.08 8.95 -3.80
CA VAL A 79 3.20 8.74 -2.90
C VAL A 79 4.44 9.33 -3.56
N THR A 80 5.21 10.11 -2.83
CA THR A 80 6.54 10.54 -3.27
C THR A 80 7.55 9.54 -2.75
N TYR A 81 8.38 8.99 -3.62
CA TYR A 81 9.39 7.96 -3.32
C TYR A 81 10.81 8.46 -3.54
N TRP A 82 11.74 8.07 -2.69
CA TRP A 82 13.18 8.35 -2.83
C TRP A 82 14.00 7.16 -2.32
N ARG A 83 15.26 7.05 -2.73
CA ARG A 83 16.17 5.99 -2.27
C ARG A 83 16.85 6.36 -0.94
N ASP A 84 17.42 5.37 -0.24
CA ASP A 84 18.16 5.55 1.01
C ASP A 84 19.28 6.59 0.94
N ASP A 85 19.96 6.70 -0.22
CA ASP A 85 21.05 7.66 -0.45
C ASP A 85 20.55 9.06 -0.88
N GLU A 86 19.23 9.23 -0.96
CA GLU A 86 18.56 10.45 -1.38
C GLU A 86 17.74 11.07 -0.23
N SER A 87 17.15 12.23 -0.50
CA SER A 87 16.24 12.90 0.44
C SER A 87 14.89 13.14 -0.23
N GLU A 88 13.82 13.28 0.58
CA GLU A 88 12.44 13.50 0.11
C GLU A 88 12.33 14.60 -0.97
N ILE A 89 13.19 15.63 -0.94
CA ILE A 89 13.17 16.72 -1.93
C ILE A 89 13.53 16.29 -3.37
N TYR A 90 14.17 15.13 -3.53
CA TYR A 90 14.50 14.54 -4.82
C TYR A 90 13.53 13.43 -5.21
N GLY A 91 12.52 13.18 -4.38
CA GLY A 91 11.62 12.06 -4.62
C GLY A 91 10.73 12.24 -5.84
N GLU A 92 10.37 11.12 -6.45
CA GLU A 92 9.48 11.05 -7.61
C GLU A 92 8.07 10.64 -7.18
N ASP A 93 7.07 11.27 -7.79
CA ASP A 93 5.67 10.97 -7.53
C ASP A 93 5.23 9.70 -8.27
N ALA A 94 4.69 8.74 -7.52
CA ALA A 94 4.00 7.57 -8.05
C ALA A 94 2.53 7.56 -7.63
N ILE A 95 1.70 6.88 -8.43
CA ILE A 95 0.31 6.59 -8.09
C ILE A 95 0.21 5.12 -7.75
N VAL A 96 -0.20 4.82 -6.52
CA VAL A 96 -0.37 3.45 -6.02
C VAL A 96 -1.85 3.22 -5.77
N LEU A 97 -2.45 2.21 -6.42
CA LEU A 97 -3.85 1.90 -6.21
C LEU A 97 -4.06 1.32 -4.81
N LEU A 98 -5.23 1.55 -4.20
CA LEU A 98 -5.54 0.96 -2.88
C LEU A 98 -5.41 -0.57 -2.88
N VAL A 99 -5.78 -1.23 -3.99
CA VAL A 99 -5.63 -2.68 -4.16
C VAL A 99 -4.16 -3.12 -4.18
N GLU A 100 -3.27 -2.35 -4.82
CA GLU A 100 -1.83 -2.62 -4.87
C GLU A 100 -1.24 -2.42 -3.48
N PHE A 101 -1.55 -1.30 -2.84
CA PHE A 101 -1.11 -0.99 -1.48
C PHE A 101 -1.47 -2.11 -0.47
N VAL A 102 -2.69 -2.67 -0.56
CA VAL A 102 -3.10 -3.80 0.30
C VAL A 102 -2.30 -5.07 -0.04
N LEU A 103 -2.06 -5.36 -1.32
CA LEU A 103 -1.26 -6.51 -1.74
C LEU A 103 0.19 -6.39 -1.27
N ASP A 104 0.78 -5.21 -1.38
CA ASP A 104 2.17 -4.96 -0.97
C ASP A 104 2.32 -5.15 0.55
N ILE A 105 1.32 -4.77 1.36
CA ILE A 105 1.30 -5.11 2.79
C ILE A 105 1.23 -6.63 3.01
N ILE A 106 0.34 -7.35 2.28
CA ILE A 106 0.17 -8.80 2.43
C ILE A 106 1.47 -9.54 2.07
N PHE A 107 2.14 -9.11 0.99
CA PHE A 107 3.38 -9.71 0.52
C PHE A 107 4.61 -9.26 1.32
N ARG A 108 4.45 -8.30 2.25
CA ARG A 108 5.53 -7.71 3.03
C ARG A 108 6.54 -7.01 2.13
N ASP A 109 6.02 -6.31 1.13
CA ASP A 109 6.77 -5.38 0.29
C ASP A 109 6.55 -3.94 0.77
N LEU A 110 5.55 -3.68 1.62
CA LEU A 110 5.26 -2.34 2.13
C LEU A 110 5.03 -2.32 3.66
N TRP A 111 5.67 -1.36 4.32
CA TRP A 111 5.46 -1.06 5.75
C TRP A 111 5.25 0.43 5.97
N LEU A 112 4.34 0.77 6.87
CA LEU A 112 4.15 2.15 7.31
C LEU A 112 5.02 2.45 8.52
N LEU A 113 5.64 3.62 8.51
CA LEU A 113 6.46 4.13 9.58
C LEU A 113 5.58 5.04 10.46
N PHE A 114 5.50 4.75 11.75
CA PHE A 114 4.69 5.44 12.75
C PHE A 114 5.50 6.41 13.61
#